data_AF-A0A6A4H239-F1
#
_entry.id   AF-A0A6A4H239-F1
#
_cell.length_a   1.000
_cell.length_b   1.000
_cell.length_c   1.000
_cell.angle_alpha   90.00
_cell.angle_beta   90.00
_cell.angle_gamma   90.00
#
_symmetry.space_group_name_H-M   'P 1'
#
loop_
_entity.id
_entity.type
_entity.pdbx_description
1 polymer ?
#
loop_
_entity_poly.entity_id
_entity_poly.type
_entity_poly.pdbx_seq_one_letter_code
_entity_poly.pdbx_strand_id
1 'polypeptide(L)'
;ELSVRDWDAIATVADWLYNFRSATSQMSTTSRPMLSSTHSTFRGLQRTIKVKLRSLPDDAPAELVEGLAQAHRKLSDYYYKYDQSPFYIWAACTYYHIFSPYYMLKQ
;
A
#
# COMPACT_ATOMS: atom_id res chain seq x y z
N GLU A 1 31.15 11.42 9.56
CA GLU A 1 29.81 11.59 10.15
C GLU A 1 28.80 11.77 9.05
N LEU A 2 27.54 11.35 9.25
CA LEU A 2 26.46 11.55 8.28
C LEU A 2 26.00 13.01 8.30
N SER A 3 25.68 13.56 7.13
CA SER A 3 25.10 14.91 7.05
C SER A 3 23.67 14.92 7.55
N VAL A 4 23.14 16.10 7.88
CA VAL A 4 21.71 16.27 8.26
C VAL A 4 20.77 15.71 7.17
N ARG A 5 21.17 15.83 5.89
CA ARG A 5 20.39 15.34 4.75
C ARG A 5 20.36 13.81 4.68
N ASP A 6 21.49 13.17 4.98
CA ASP A 6 21.55 11.71 5.06
C ASP A 6 20.63 11.22 6.18
N TRP A 7 20.58 11.95 7.31
CA TRP A 7 19.64 11.66 8.38
C TRP A 7 18.18 11.82 7.97
N ASP A 8 17.84 12.86 7.20
CA ASP A 8 16.48 13.07 6.68
C ASP A 8 16.06 11.98 5.68
N ALA A 9 16.99 11.56 4.81
CA ALA A 9 16.80 10.44 3.90
C ALA A 9 16.55 9.13 4.67
N ILE A 10 17.39 8.84 5.67
CA ILE A 10 17.23 7.67 6.55
C ILE A 10 15.88 7.71 7.27
N ALA A 11 15.49 8.86 7.83
CA ALA A 11 14.21 9.03 8.49
C ALA A 11 13.03 8.78 7.54
N THR A 12 13.13 9.26 6.30
CA THR A 12 12.11 9.05 5.27
C THR A 12 11.91 7.57 4.95
N VAL A 13 13.01 6.82 4.77
CA VAL A 13 12.99 5.38 4.51
C VAL A 13 12.51 4.61 5.74
N ALA A 14 12.99 4.95 6.92
CA ALA A 14 12.61 4.30 8.18
C ALA A 14 11.11 4.43 8.46
N ASP A 15 10.54 5.63 8.29
CA ASP A 15 9.10 5.85 8.43
C ASP A 15 8.30 5.03 7.39
N TRP A 16 8.78 4.93 6.14
CA TRP A 16 8.12 4.08 5.15
C TRP A 16 8.17 2.60 5.54
N LEU A 17 9.33 2.10 5.98
CA LEU A 17 9.50 0.71 6.43
C LEU A 17 8.63 0.40 7.65
N TYR A 18 8.49 1.34 8.58
CA TYR A 18 7.59 1.22 9.72
C TYR A 18 6.13 1.04 9.28
N ASN A 19 5.67 1.91 8.37
CA ASN A 19 4.31 1.84 7.82
C ASN A 19 4.08 0.52 7.06
N PHE A 20 5.06 0.07 6.27
CA PHE A 20 5.02 -1.21 5.56
C PHE A 20 4.93 -2.40 6.52
N ARG A 21 5.75 -2.41 7.58
CA ARG A 21 5.73 -3.45 8.60
C ARG A 21 4.38 -3.48 9.33
N SER A 22 3.88 -2.32 9.76
CA SER A 22 2.59 -2.23 10.46
C SER A 22 1.45 -2.82 9.62
N ALA A 23 1.37 -2.40 8.35
CA ALA A 23 0.39 -2.91 7.39
C ALA A 23 0.47 -4.43 7.17
N THR A 24 1.67 -4.96 6.97
CA THR A 24 1.86 -6.40 6.76
C THR A 24 1.62 -7.23 8.01
N SER A 25 1.95 -6.72 9.20
CA SER A 25 1.59 -7.34 10.47
C SER A 25 0.08 -7.43 10.65
N GLN A 26 -0.67 -6.35 10.40
CA GLN A 26 -2.15 -6.36 10.47
C GLN A 26 -2.77 -7.38 9.49
N MET A 27 -2.23 -7.46 8.27
CA MET A 27 -2.68 -8.44 7.28
C MET A 27 -2.36 -9.89 7.70
N SER A 28 -1.28 -10.10 8.45
CA SER A 28 -0.87 -11.43 8.91
C SER A 28 -1.69 -11.92 10.12
N THR A 29 -2.26 -11.01 10.91
CA THR A 29 -3.12 -11.36 12.05
C THR A 29 -4.56 -11.69 11.63
N THR A 30 -4.94 -11.39 10.39
CA THR A 30 -6.29 -11.67 9.91
C THR A 30 -6.41 -13.13 9.49
N SER A 31 -7.14 -13.95 10.26
CA SER A 31 -7.36 -15.38 9.96
C SER A 31 -8.03 -15.61 8.60
N ARG A 32 -8.77 -14.61 8.09
CA ARG A 32 -9.33 -14.56 6.74
C ARG A 32 -8.92 -13.25 6.08
N PRO A 33 -7.87 -13.23 5.25
CA PRO A 33 -7.49 -12.02 4.54
C PRO A 33 -8.61 -11.64 3.56
N MET A 34 -9.26 -10.51 3.81
CA MET A 34 -10.22 -9.95 2.86
C MET A 34 -9.45 -9.29 1.72
N LEU A 35 -9.67 -9.76 0.50
CA LEU A 35 -9.00 -9.23 -0.70
C LEU A 35 -9.17 -7.70 -0.84
N SER A 36 -10.36 -7.17 -0.53
CA SER A 36 -10.63 -5.73 -0.52
C SER A 36 -9.77 -4.97 0.49
N SER A 37 -9.55 -5.54 1.68
CA SER A 37 -8.69 -4.97 2.72
C SER A 37 -7.23 -4.99 2.30
N THR A 38 -6.73 -6.14 1.82
CA THR A 38 -5.37 -6.28 1.26
C THR A 38 -5.11 -5.27 0.14
N HIS A 39 -6.08 -5.10 -0.76
CA HIS A 39 -6.01 -4.14 -1.86
C HIS A 39 -5.94 -2.69 -1.37
N SER A 40 -6.83 -2.32 -0.45
CA SER A 40 -6.83 -0.98 0.17
C SER A 40 -5.51 -0.68 0.86
N THR A 41 -4.95 -1.66 1.59
CA THR A 41 -3.65 -1.55 2.27
C THR A 41 -2.51 -1.31 1.28
N PHE A 42 -2.40 -2.11 0.21
CA PHE A 42 -1.36 -1.89 -0.80
C PHE A 42 -1.51 -0.54 -1.53
N ARG A 43 -2.75 -0.11 -1.81
CA ARG A 43 -3.01 1.22 -2.37
C ARG A 43 -2.62 2.35 -1.42
N GLY A 44 -2.86 2.17 -0.12
CA GLY A 44 -2.39 3.07 0.93
C GLY A 44 -0.86 3.19 0.92
N LEU A 45 -0.15 2.07 0.91
CA LEU A 45 1.31 2.02 0.87
C LEU A 45 1.91 2.64 -0.42
N GLN A 46 1.30 2.43 -1.59
CA GLN A 46 1.73 3.14 -2.81
C GLN A 46 1.57 4.66 -2.67
N ARG A 47 0.44 5.10 -2.10
CA ARG A 47 0.17 6.52 -1.91
C ARG A 47 1.20 7.16 -0.98
N THR A 48 1.59 6.49 0.10
CA THR A 48 2.62 7.03 1.02
C THR A 48 3.97 7.17 0.33
N ILE A 49 4.39 6.20 -0.49
CA ILE A 49 5.62 6.31 -1.28
C ILE A 49 5.53 7.49 -2.26
N LYS A 50 4.40 7.63 -2.96
CA LYS A 50 4.19 8.73 -3.91
C LYS A 50 4.27 10.10 -3.22
N VAL A 51 3.74 10.23 -2.01
CA VAL A 51 3.86 11.45 -1.20
C VAL A 51 5.32 11.69 -0.82
N LYS A 52 6.02 10.67 -0.32
CA LYS A 52 7.45 10.77 0.05
C LYS A 52 8.32 11.18 -1.13
N LEU A 53 8.14 10.56 -2.31
CA LEU A 53 8.85 10.93 -3.53
C LEU A 53 8.63 12.41 -3.93
N ARG A 54 7.43 12.94 -3.71
CA ARG A 54 7.10 14.35 -4.02
C ARG A 54 7.67 15.34 -3.00
N SER A 55 7.91 14.90 -1.76
CA SER A 55 8.47 15.74 -0.71
C SER A 55 10.01 15.72 -0.69
N LEU A 56 10.64 14.86 -1.49
CA LEU A 56 12.09 14.86 -1.61
C LEU A 56 12.56 16.16 -2.29
N PRO A 57 13.70 16.73 -1.85
CA PRO A 57 14.31 17.85 -2.55
C PRO A 57 14.90 17.41 -3.90
N ASP A 58 15.07 18.35 -4.83
CA ASP A 58 15.58 18.08 -6.18
C ASP A 58 17.02 17.52 -6.20
N ASP A 59 17.77 17.77 -5.13
CA ASP A 59 19.14 17.27 -4.94
C ASP A 59 19.20 15.98 -4.10
N ALA A 60 18.07 15.30 -3.89
CA ALA A 60 18.02 14.03 -3.18
C ALA A 60 18.92 12.96 -3.85
N PRO A 61 19.54 12.07 -3.06
CA PRO A 61 20.36 10.99 -3.61
C PRO A 61 19.58 10.15 -4.63
N ALA A 62 20.19 9.91 -5.79
CA ALA A 62 19.55 9.18 -6.88
C ALA A 62 19.15 7.77 -6.45
N GLU A 63 19.95 7.11 -5.60
CA GLU A 63 19.67 5.78 -5.06
C GLU A 63 18.41 5.77 -4.18
N LEU A 64 18.15 6.85 -3.44
CA LEU A 64 16.96 6.97 -2.60
C LEU A 64 15.71 7.09 -3.47
N VAL A 65 15.77 7.97 -4.48
CA VAL A 65 14.66 8.17 -5.43
C VAL A 65 14.35 6.86 -6.16
N GLU A 66 15.38 6.19 -6.68
CA GLU A 66 15.26 4.91 -7.38
C GLU A 66 14.69 3.83 -6.46
N GLY A 67 15.19 3.69 -5.23
CA GLY A 67 14.71 2.70 -4.27
C GLY A 67 13.22 2.88 -3.94
N LEU A 68 12.78 4.12 -3.71
CA LEU A 68 11.37 4.44 -3.48
C LEU A 68 10.53 4.20 -4.75
N ALA A 69 11.01 4.58 -5.94
CA ALA A 69 10.32 4.34 -7.19
C ALA A 69 10.15 2.84 -7.49
N GLN A 70 11.17 2.03 -7.23
CA GLN A 70 11.11 0.57 -7.35
C GLN A 70 10.13 -0.03 -6.36
N ALA A 71 10.12 0.41 -5.09
CA ALA A 71 9.15 -0.02 -4.10
C ALA A 71 7.71 0.31 -4.52
N HIS A 72 7.47 1.51 -5.06
CA HIS A 72 6.18 1.90 -5.62
C HIS A 72 5.76 0.98 -6.78
N ARG A 73 6.66 0.73 -7.74
CA ARG A 73 6.39 -0.16 -8.87
C ARG A 73 6.10 -1.58 -8.41
N LYS A 74 6.87 -2.11 -7.46
CA LYS A 74 6.67 -3.46 -6.91
C LYS A 74 5.28 -3.63 -6.29
N LEU A 75 4.82 -2.64 -5.53
CA LEU A 75 3.45 -2.63 -5.00
C LEU A 75 2.41 -2.56 -6.12
N SER A 76 2.70 -1.87 -7.23
CA SER A 76 1.82 -1.81 -8.41
C SER A 76 1.73 -3.15 -9.13
N ASP A 77 2.83 -3.91 -9.19
CA ASP A 77 2.82 -5.24 -9.79
C ASP A 77 1.95 -6.22 -8.99
N TYR A 78 1.99 -6.12 -7.65
CA TYR A 78 1.08 -6.90 -6.80
C TYR A 78 -0.38 -6.55 -7.11
N TYR A 79 -0.71 -5.27 -7.25
CA TYR A 79 -2.05 -4.82 -7.63
C TYR A 79 -2.53 -5.45 -8.94
N TYR A 80 -1.70 -5.38 -10.00
CA TYR A 80 -2.05 -5.92 -11.32
C TYR A 80 -2.34 -7.43 -11.28
N LYS A 81 -1.58 -8.19 -10.51
CA LYS A 81 -1.81 -9.63 -10.34
C LYS A 81 -3.14 -9.96 -9.66
N TYR A 82 -3.62 -9.11 -8.74
CA TYR A 82 -4.92 -9.30 -8.11
C TYR A 82 -6.08 -8.95 -9.05
N ASP A 83 -5.93 -7.91 -9.87
CA ASP A 83 -6.97 -7.45 -10.80
C ASP A 83 -7.20 -8.41 -11.98
N GLN A 84 -6.14 -9.11 -12.41
CA GLN A 84 -6.22 -10.18 -13.43
C GLN A 84 -6.99 -11.42 -12.96
N SER A 85 -7.29 -11.55 -11.67
CA SER A 85 -8.06 -12.67 -11.14
C SER A 85 -9.57 -12.41 -11.33
N PRO A 86 -10.31 -13.30 -12.03
CA PRO A 86 -11.76 -13.15 -12.19
C PRO A 86 -12.51 -13.19 -10.84
N PHE A 87 -11.88 -13.72 -9.79
CA PHE A 87 -12.43 -13.76 -8.44
C PHE A 87 -12.41 -12.40 -7.74
N TYR A 88 -11.56 -11.47 -8.16
CA TYR A 88 -11.43 -10.14 -7.54
C TYR A 88 -12.63 -9.25 -7.83
N ILE A 89 -13.06 -9.16 -9.09
CA ILE A 89 -14.29 -8.45 -9.48
C ILE A 89 -15.49 -9.11 -8.80
N TRP A 90 -15.55 -10.45 -8.76
CA TRP A 90 -16.65 -11.18 -8.15
C TRP A 90 -16.78 -10.94 -6.63
N ALA A 91 -15.66 -10.98 -5.88
CA ALA A 91 -15.64 -10.71 -4.45
C ALA A 91 -15.95 -9.24 -4.12
N ALA A 92 -15.49 -8.29 -4.93
CA ALA A 92 -15.82 -6.88 -4.76
C ALA A 92 -17.31 -6.60 -5.02
N CYS A 93 -17.88 -7.15 -6.10
CA CYS A 93 -19.29 -6.98 -6.45
C CYS A 93 -20.25 -7.66 -5.44
N THR A 94 -19.91 -8.85 -4.93
CA THR A 94 -20.73 -9.55 -3.92
C THR A 94 -20.74 -8.84 -2.57
N TYR A 95 -19.64 -8.17 -2.17
CA TYR A 95 -19.61 -7.42 -0.91
C TYR A 95 -20.59 -6.24 -0.90
N TYR A 96 -20.67 -5.47 -2.00
CA TYR A 96 -21.67 -4.40 -2.14
C TYR A 96 -23.10 -4.93 -2.21
N HIS A 97 -23.31 -6.15 -2.70
CA HIS A 97 -24.64 -6.74 -2.82
C HIS A 97 -25.16 -7.34 -1.50
N ILE A 98 -24.27 -7.94 -0.69
CA ILE A 98 -24.61 -8.59 0.59
C ILE A 98 -24.68 -7.57 1.74
N PHE A 99 -23.82 -6.54 1.74
CA PHE A 99 -23.79 -5.51 2.79
C PHE A 99 -24.52 -4.22 2.41
N SER A 100 -25.29 -4.22 1.32
CA SER A 100 -26.22 -3.12 1.04
C SER A 100 -27.35 -3.13 2.09
N PRO A 101 -27.66 -1.99 2.75
CA PRO A 101 -28.73 -1.92 3.76
C PRO A 101 -30.10 -2.29 3.21
N TYR A 102 -30.27 -2.35 1.89
CA TYR A 102 -31.50 -2.79 1.22
C TYR A 102 -31.77 -4.30 1.34
N TYR A 103 -30.76 -5.14 1.54
CA TYR A 103 -30.93 -6.60 1.67
C TYR A 103 -31.10 -7.07 3.12
N MET A 104 -30.61 -6.31 4.12
CA MET A 104 -30.81 -6.66 5.54
C MET A 104 -32.22 -6.35 6.08
N LEU A 105 -33.03 -5.58 5.34
CA LEU A 105 -34.42 -5.24 5.72
C LEU A 105 -35.47 -6.20 5.13
N LYS A 106 -35.06 -7.28 4.46
CA LYS A 106 -35.94 -8.31 3.89
C LYS A 106 -35.59 -9.73 4.33
N GLN A 107 -35.35 -9.93 5.62
CA GLN A 107 -35.50 -11.22 6.30
C GLN A 107 -36.38 -11.00 7.53
#